data_AF-A0A9P5PQ67-F1
#
_entry.id   AF-A0A9P5PQ67-F1
#
_cell.length_a   1.000
_cell.length_b   1.000
_cell.length_c   1.000
_cell.angle_alpha   90.00
_cell.angle_beta   90.00
_cell.angle_gamma   90.00
#
_symmetry.space_group_name_H-M   'P 1'
#
loop_
_entity.id
_entity.type
_entity.pdbx_description
1 polymer ?
#
loop_
_entity_poly.entity_id
_entity_poly.type
_entity_poly.pdbx_seq_one_letter_code
_entity_poly.pdbx_strand_id
1 'polypeptide(L)'
;MYMDLLELSRPELYPESIRIRALQMLVAQIASRCSTKLLEVLSNWPLVELQLLLCDIISRMDPIRQGYLQDPVVLEYQKYLSRWETHSLIPFLDFLSALTSLHSQVFPDILKAGVQDLLLHLYVSDFRDPMAARHKSSLIRKSSLAAACNSFLLEVCSDPSAREEFEHHPIHGLWPPRPMLLFGQNEVDRCSQRRQMWQSLGLEEIQWRISSAFDMLMDWDGSFTGPFLFDLLIDLLEFSGSAGLPDAISFRALRSLHCLSVRARSAKDQVGEWIRGLRMYFDQTPLDYAQDVFSRIIQQMLRLSLQDPAADSFYKFCCPIPRSLVT
;
A
#
# COMPACT_ATOMS: atom_id res chain seq x y z
N MET A 1 -26.41 22.98 4.31
CA MET A 1 -25.42 22.25 5.14
C MET A 1 -24.29 21.68 4.29
N TYR A 2 -24.48 20.62 3.49
CA TYR A 2 -23.35 20.03 2.75
C TYR A 2 -22.69 21.00 1.76
N MET A 3 -23.48 21.80 1.03
CA MET A 3 -22.93 22.87 0.17
C MET A 3 -22.05 23.84 0.96
N ASP A 4 -22.49 24.23 2.16
CA ASP A 4 -21.72 25.12 3.03
C ASP A 4 -20.43 24.44 3.51
N LEU A 5 -20.48 23.16 3.87
CA LEU A 5 -19.29 22.40 4.27
C LEU A 5 -18.28 22.26 3.12
N LEU A 6 -18.76 21.98 1.90
CA LEU A 6 -17.92 21.86 0.72
C LEU A 6 -17.29 23.21 0.37
N GLU A 7 -18.07 24.29 0.42
CA GLU A 7 -17.55 25.64 0.22
C GLU A 7 -16.48 25.99 1.26
N LEU A 8 -16.77 25.78 2.55
CA LEU A 8 -15.82 26.03 3.65
C LEU A 8 -14.58 25.12 3.63
N SER A 9 -14.65 23.98 2.92
CA SER A 9 -13.49 23.08 2.74
C SER A 9 -12.52 23.51 1.66
N ARG A 10 -12.85 24.52 0.84
CA ARG A 10 -11.98 24.96 -0.27
C ARG A 10 -10.64 25.46 0.25
N PRO A 11 -9.51 25.03 -0.36
CA PRO A 11 -8.20 25.53 0.02
C PRO A 11 -8.10 27.04 -0.23
N GLU A 12 -7.34 27.73 0.61
CA GLU A 12 -6.97 29.16 0.48
C GLU A 12 -8.10 30.21 0.57
N LEU A 13 -9.37 29.82 0.48
CA LEU A 13 -10.50 30.76 0.57
C LEU A 13 -10.92 31.10 2.02
N TYR A 14 -10.70 30.17 2.94
CA TYR A 14 -11.12 30.30 4.34
C TYR A 14 -9.94 30.07 5.30
N PRO A 15 -9.98 30.63 6.52
CA PRO A 15 -9.01 30.33 7.56
C PRO A 15 -8.84 28.81 7.76
N GLU A 16 -7.61 28.36 7.94
CA GLU A 16 -7.29 26.93 8.01
C GLU A 16 -8.08 26.19 9.10
N SER A 17 -8.33 26.83 10.24
CA SER A 17 -9.14 26.27 11.32
C SER A 17 -10.59 25.97 10.91
N ILE A 18 -11.19 26.83 10.09
CA ILE A 18 -12.54 26.65 9.55
C ILE A 18 -12.54 25.52 8.53
N ARG A 19 -11.54 25.50 7.63
CA ARG A 19 -11.37 24.44 6.64
C ARG A 19 -11.22 23.07 7.29
N ILE A 20 -10.33 22.96 8.28
CA ILE A 20 -10.13 21.72 9.06
C ILE A 20 -11.44 21.30 9.71
N ARG A 21 -12.22 22.23 10.28
CA ARG A 21 -13.50 21.90 10.89
C ARG A 21 -14.53 21.39 9.88
N ALA A 22 -14.58 21.97 8.68
CA ALA A 22 -15.42 21.50 7.60
C ALA A 22 -15.02 20.08 7.15
N LEU A 23 -13.73 19.84 6.92
CA LEU A 23 -13.19 18.52 6.58
C LEU A 23 -13.49 17.48 7.66
N GLN A 24 -13.29 17.82 8.94
CA GLN A 24 -13.65 16.98 10.09
C GLN A 24 -15.10 16.52 10.03
N MET A 25 -16.03 17.44 9.73
CA MET A 25 -17.45 17.11 9.60
C MET A 25 -17.73 16.21 8.40
N LEU A 26 -17.07 16.45 7.27
CA LEU A 26 -17.20 15.60 6.07
C LEU A 26 -16.69 14.17 6.33
N VAL A 27 -15.47 14.03 6.86
CA VAL A 27 -14.90 12.71 7.13
C VAL A 27 -15.63 11.97 8.24
N ALA A 28 -16.24 12.67 9.20
CA ALA A 28 -17.13 12.06 10.20
C ALA A 28 -18.33 11.38 9.54
N GLN A 29 -18.95 11.99 8.53
CA GLN A 29 -20.05 11.38 7.78
C GLN A 29 -19.59 10.16 6.96
N ILE A 30 -18.37 10.22 6.41
CA ILE A 30 -17.78 9.09 5.68
C ILE A 30 -17.51 7.93 6.64
N ALA A 31 -16.86 8.18 7.78
CA ALA A 31 -16.58 7.19 8.81
C ALA A 31 -17.84 6.49 9.33
N SER A 32 -18.93 7.24 9.50
CA SER A 32 -20.21 6.70 9.96
C SER A 32 -21.06 6.09 8.84
N ARG A 33 -20.55 6.02 7.59
CA ARG A 33 -21.27 5.56 6.39
C ARG A 33 -22.57 6.33 6.11
N CYS A 34 -22.68 7.57 6.59
CA CYS A 34 -23.83 8.45 6.38
C CYS A 34 -23.60 9.41 5.19
N SER A 35 -22.99 8.92 4.11
CA SER A 35 -22.52 9.74 2.99
C SER A 35 -23.55 9.95 1.87
N THR A 36 -24.74 9.35 1.91
CA THR A 36 -25.72 9.41 0.81
C THR A 36 -26.05 10.84 0.37
N LYS A 37 -26.34 11.74 1.33
CA LYS A 37 -26.67 13.13 0.99
C LYS A 37 -25.44 13.95 0.59
N LEU A 38 -24.27 13.62 1.12
CA LEU A 38 -23.00 14.19 0.67
C LEU A 38 -22.73 13.82 -0.80
N LEU A 39 -22.89 12.55 -1.15
CA LEU A 39 -22.74 12.03 -2.50
C LEU A 39 -23.70 12.69 -3.50
N GLU A 40 -24.97 12.91 -3.13
CA GLU A 40 -25.94 13.64 -3.97
C GLU A 40 -25.52 15.09 -4.23
N VAL A 41 -24.88 15.73 -3.26
CA VAL A 41 -24.40 17.11 -3.42
C VAL A 41 -23.11 17.14 -4.25
N LEU A 42 -22.19 16.21 -4.00
CA LEU A 42 -20.97 16.05 -4.79
C LEU A 42 -21.28 15.77 -6.26
N SER A 43 -22.44 15.14 -6.55
CA SER A 43 -22.82 14.88 -7.94
C SER A 43 -23.12 16.10 -8.79
N ASN A 44 -23.30 17.25 -8.15
CA ASN A 44 -23.50 18.53 -8.81
C ASN A 44 -22.32 19.48 -8.57
N TRP A 45 -21.25 19.01 -7.91
CA TRP A 45 -20.10 19.83 -7.55
C TRP A 45 -19.14 19.97 -8.74
N PRO A 46 -18.47 21.13 -8.92
CA PRO A 46 -17.50 21.28 -10.00
C PRO A 46 -16.37 20.26 -9.88
N LEU A 47 -16.04 19.61 -11.00
CA LEU A 47 -15.06 18.52 -11.05
C LEU A 47 -13.70 18.91 -10.43
N VAL A 48 -13.15 20.05 -10.83
CA VAL A 48 -11.85 20.52 -10.33
C VAL A 48 -11.87 20.67 -8.79
N GLU A 49 -12.96 21.20 -8.25
CA GLU A 49 -13.13 21.36 -6.79
C GLU A 49 -13.28 20.01 -6.09
N LEU A 50 -13.95 19.04 -6.73
CA LEU A 50 -14.03 17.68 -6.22
C LEU A 50 -12.63 17.03 -6.17
N GLN A 51 -11.84 17.17 -7.23
CA GLN A 51 -10.47 16.63 -7.27
C GLN A 51 -9.60 17.23 -6.16
N LEU A 52 -9.65 18.56 -5.96
CA LEU A 52 -8.91 19.24 -4.90
C LEU A 52 -9.33 18.77 -3.52
N LEU A 53 -10.64 18.61 -3.28
CA LEU A 53 -11.17 18.08 -2.03
C LEU A 53 -10.70 16.64 -1.78
N LEU A 54 -10.77 15.78 -2.80
CA LEU A 54 -10.33 14.39 -2.70
C LEU A 54 -8.83 14.30 -2.45
N CYS A 55 -8.00 15.07 -3.17
CA CYS A 55 -6.56 15.16 -2.91
C CYS A 55 -6.26 15.53 -1.45
N ASP A 56 -6.93 16.56 -0.90
CA ASP A 56 -6.72 16.99 0.50
C ASP A 56 -7.14 15.88 1.49
N ILE A 57 -8.30 15.24 1.28
CA ILE A 57 -8.74 14.14 2.16
C ILE A 57 -7.83 12.92 2.02
N ILE A 58 -7.51 12.47 0.81
CA ILE A 58 -6.69 11.28 0.56
C ILE A 58 -5.29 11.46 1.14
N SER A 59 -4.64 12.61 0.89
CA SER A 59 -3.31 12.90 1.45
C SER A 59 -3.31 12.93 2.99
N ARG A 60 -4.45 13.15 3.64
CA ARG A 60 -4.62 13.02 5.09
C ARG A 60 -4.94 11.60 5.52
N MET A 61 -5.62 10.81 4.68
CA MET A 61 -6.01 9.42 4.96
C MET A 61 -4.90 8.40 4.64
N ASP A 62 -3.79 8.87 4.07
CA ASP A 62 -2.67 8.05 3.60
C ASP A 62 -1.88 7.40 4.76
N PRO A 63 -1.78 6.05 4.81
CA PRO A 63 -1.07 5.35 5.87
C PRO A 63 0.44 5.58 5.91
N ILE A 64 1.08 5.96 4.80
CA ILE A 64 2.54 6.15 4.79
C ILE A 64 2.96 7.57 5.21
N ARG A 65 2.01 8.51 5.27
CA ARG A 65 2.29 9.90 5.64
C ARG A 65 2.80 10.03 7.08
N GLN A 66 3.87 10.79 7.25
CA GLN A 66 4.39 11.13 8.58
C GLN A 66 3.38 11.95 9.38
N GLY A 67 3.19 11.59 10.65
CA GLY A 67 2.26 12.29 11.54
C GLY A 67 0.77 12.03 11.23
N TYR A 68 0.45 11.07 10.35
CA TYR A 68 -0.91 10.69 9.99
C TYR A 68 -1.87 10.58 11.19
N LEU A 69 -1.45 9.90 12.26
CA LEU A 69 -2.28 9.68 13.46
C LEU A 69 -2.51 10.93 14.32
N GLN A 70 -1.81 12.03 14.03
CA GLN A 70 -1.94 13.30 14.75
C GLN A 70 -2.78 14.32 13.96
N ASP A 71 -3.15 14.01 12.71
CA ASP A 71 -3.94 14.91 11.89
C ASP A 71 -5.34 15.07 12.51
N PRO A 72 -5.80 16.31 12.77
CA PRO A 72 -7.08 16.56 13.41
C PRO A 72 -8.28 16.04 12.61
N VAL A 73 -8.16 15.89 11.29
CA VAL A 73 -9.20 15.32 10.42
C VAL A 73 -9.26 13.80 10.61
N VAL A 74 -8.11 13.13 10.62
CA VAL A 74 -8.01 11.68 10.88
C VAL A 74 -8.51 11.33 12.28
N LEU A 75 -8.13 12.13 13.29
CA LEU A 75 -8.60 11.95 14.66
C LEU A 75 -10.12 12.09 14.77
N GLU A 76 -10.74 12.99 14.00
CA GLU A 76 -12.18 13.10 13.96
C GLU A 76 -12.82 11.89 13.26
N TYR A 77 -12.30 11.50 12.09
CA TYR A 77 -12.73 10.29 11.37
C TYR A 77 -12.77 9.06 12.30
N GLN A 78 -11.71 8.85 13.09
CA GLN A 78 -11.60 7.75 14.05
C GLN A 78 -12.73 7.74 15.10
N LYS A 79 -13.18 8.90 15.58
CA LYS A 79 -14.25 8.97 16.61
C LYS A 79 -15.58 8.44 16.09
N TYR A 80 -15.82 8.53 14.79
CA TYR A 80 -17.07 8.15 14.15
C TYR A 80 -17.02 6.76 13.50
N LEU A 81 -15.86 6.10 13.51
CA LEU A 81 -15.74 4.73 13.06
C LEU A 81 -16.61 3.80 13.93
N SER A 82 -17.39 2.96 13.26
CA SER A 82 -18.13 1.90 13.93
C SER A 82 -17.15 0.89 14.56
N ARG A 83 -17.44 0.46 15.79
CA ARG A 83 -16.68 -0.61 16.47
C ARG A 83 -16.69 -1.95 15.72
N TRP A 84 -17.59 -2.09 14.76
CA TRP A 84 -17.75 -3.28 13.92
C TRP A 84 -16.93 -3.22 12.63
N GLU A 85 -16.30 -2.09 12.34
CA GLU A 85 -15.42 -2.00 11.18
C GLU A 85 -14.22 -2.94 11.38
N THR A 86 -14.02 -3.82 10.42
CA THR A 86 -12.89 -4.75 10.43
C THR A 86 -11.58 -4.05 10.09
N HIS A 87 -11.64 -2.93 9.36
CA HIS A 87 -10.50 -2.09 9.05
C HIS A 87 -10.93 -0.63 8.93
N SER A 88 -10.15 0.28 9.50
CA SER A 88 -10.49 1.69 9.64
C SER A 88 -10.72 2.44 8.32
N LEU A 89 -10.02 2.06 7.24
CA LEU A 89 -10.16 2.68 5.91
C LEU A 89 -11.28 2.12 5.02
N ILE A 90 -12.01 1.07 5.44
CA ILE A 90 -13.09 0.50 4.59
C ILE A 90 -14.21 1.53 4.33
N PRO A 91 -14.76 2.26 5.33
CA PRO A 91 -15.79 3.26 5.05
C PRO A 91 -15.34 4.34 4.05
N PHE A 92 -14.05 4.69 4.06
CA PHE A 92 -13.46 5.62 3.12
C PHE A 92 -13.39 5.06 1.70
N LEU A 93 -12.94 3.80 1.53
CA LEU A 93 -12.96 3.13 0.21
C LEU A 93 -14.39 2.93 -0.32
N ASP A 94 -15.34 2.58 0.54
CA ASP A 94 -16.75 2.42 0.15
C ASP A 94 -17.34 3.76 -0.33
N PHE A 95 -16.95 4.88 0.31
CA PHE A 95 -17.30 6.21 -0.16
C PHE A 95 -16.68 6.53 -1.52
N LEU A 96 -15.40 6.20 -1.74
CA LEU A 96 -14.74 6.40 -3.03
C LEU A 96 -15.42 5.57 -4.13
N SER A 97 -15.73 4.28 -3.88
CA SER A 97 -16.50 3.43 -4.80
C SER A 97 -17.85 4.05 -5.13
N ALA A 98 -18.63 4.44 -4.11
CA ALA A 98 -19.94 5.05 -4.34
C ALA A 98 -19.86 6.38 -5.12
N LEU A 99 -18.83 7.19 -4.87
CA LEU A 99 -18.59 8.42 -5.60
C LEU A 99 -18.25 8.14 -7.07
N THR A 100 -17.45 7.12 -7.34
CA THR A 100 -17.06 6.75 -8.70
C THR A 100 -18.22 6.15 -9.48
N SER A 101 -19.11 5.40 -8.83
CA SER A 101 -20.34 4.89 -9.47
C SER A 101 -21.30 6.01 -9.88
N LEU A 102 -21.25 7.19 -9.24
CA LEU A 102 -22.10 8.33 -9.61
C LEU A 102 -21.64 9.03 -10.89
N HIS A 103 -20.35 8.91 -11.22
CA HIS A 103 -19.75 9.62 -12.34
C HIS A 103 -18.79 8.75 -13.14
N SER A 104 -19.32 7.85 -13.95
CA SER A 104 -18.49 7.03 -14.85
C SER A 104 -17.55 7.87 -15.72
N GLN A 105 -18.00 9.04 -16.20
CA GLN A 105 -17.19 9.95 -17.02
C GLN A 105 -16.06 10.67 -16.27
N VAL A 106 -16.17 10.78 -14.95
CA VAL A 106 -15.24 11.51 -14.07
C VAL A 106 -14.27 10.54 -13.39
N PHE A 107 -14.42 9.25 -13.63
CA PHE A 107 -13.65 8.23 -12.95
C PHE A 107 -12.12 8.40 -13.12
N PRO A 108 -11.58 8.67 -14.32
CA PRO A 108 -10.14 8.91 -14.49
C PRO A 108 -9.64 10.11 -13.67
N ASP A 109 -10.47 11.16 -13.56
CA ASP A 109 -10.18 12.37 -12.81
C ASP A 109 -10.14 12.13 -11.30
N ILE A 110 -11.01 11.27 -10.77
CA ILE A 110 -10.98 10.82 -9.38
C ILE A 110 -9.76 9.95 -9.11
N LEU A 111 -9.39 9.07 -10.05
CA LEU A 111 -8.19 8.25 -9.92
C LEU A 111 -6.92 9.12 -9.81
N LYS A 112 -6.83 10.17 -10.63
CA LYS A 112 -5.75 11.18 -10.62
C LYS A 112 -5.72 12.03 -9.36
N ALA A 113 -6.79 12.08 -8.59
CA ALA A 113 -6.84 12.82 -7.32
C ALA A 113 -6.14 12.08 -6.17
N GLY A 114 -5.22 11.16 -6.47
CA GLY A 114 -4.42 10.41 -5.49
C GLY A 114 -5.01 9.06 -5.06
N VAL A 115 -6.10 8.58 -5.66
CA VAL A 115 -6.67 7.26 -5.31
C VAL A 115 -5.71 6.14 -5.70
N GLN A 116 -5.03 6.26 -6.84
CA GLN A 116 -4.04 5.27 -7.28
C GLN A 116 -2.84 5.21 -6.31
N ASP A 117 -2.35 6.38 -5.86
CA ASP A 117 -1.29 6.48 -4.85
C ASP A 117 -1.74 5.87 -3.53
N LEU A 118 -2.95 6.18 -3.07
CA LEU A 118 -3.52 5.57 -1.86
C LEU A 118 -3.55 4.05 -1.95
N LEU A 119 -4.03 3.49 -3.06
CA LEU A 119 -4.06 2.04 -3.24
C LEU A 119 -2.65 1.44 -3.25
N LEU A 120 -1.68 2.11 -3.89
CA LEU A 120 -0.28 1.70 -3.85
C LEU A 120 0.25 1.73 -2.41
N HIS A 121 -0.03 2.78 -1.66
CA HIS A 121 0.40 2.95 -0.26
C HIS A 121 -0.23 1.91 0.65
N LEU A 122 -1.48 1.52 0.41
CA LEU A 122 -2.13 0.40 1.08
C LEU A 122 -1.46 -0.93 0.72
N TYR A 123 -1.06 -1.12 -0.54
CA TYR A 123 -0.34 -2.33 -0.96
C TYR A 123 1.05 -2.44 -0.32
N VAL A 124 1.88 -1.37 -0.38
CA VAL A 124 3.23 -1.39 0.20
C VAL A 124 3.21 -1.46 1.72
N SER A 125 2.13 -0.98 2.36
CA SER A 125 1.88 -1.15 3.79
C SER A 125 1.28 -2.51 4.17
N ASP A 126 1.13 -3.46 3.22
CA ASP A 126 0.53 -4.78 3.42
C ASP A 126 -0.88 -4.71 4.03
N PHE A 127 -1.66 -3.72 3.57
CA PHE A 127 -3.04 -3.45 4.00
C PHE A 127 -3.18 -3.37 5.51
N ARG A 128 -2.13 -2.90 6.20
CA ARG A 128 -2.15 -2.74 7.64
C ARG A 128 -3.04 -1.57 8.00
N ASP A 129 -3.81 -1.78 9.06
CA ASP A 129 -4.64 -0.72 9.61
C ASP A 129 -3.75 0.24 10.43
N PRO A 130 -3.49 1.46 9.92
CA PRO A 130 -2.63 2.41 10.62
C PRO A 130 -3.26 2.85 11.96
N MET A 131 -4.59 2.74 12.08
CA MET A 131 -5.36 3.18 13.26
C MET A 131 -5.59 2.04 14.27
N ALA A 132 -5.17 0.80 13.95
CA ALA A 132 -5.43 -0.37 14.77
C ALA A 132 -4.47 -0.58 15.95
N ALA A 133 -3.59 0.38 16.27
CA ALA A 133 -2.49 0.24 17.24
C ALA A 133 -2.88 -0.31 18.63
N ARG A 134 -4.17 -0.41 18.96
CA ARG A 134 -4.69 -0.91 20.24
C ARG A 134 -5.31 -2.31 20.22
N HIS A 135 -5.41 -3.00 19.08
CA HIS A 135 -6.16 -4.27 19.01
C HIS A 135 -5.34 -5.44 18.45
N LYS A 136 -5.32 -6.55 19.19
CA LYS A 136 -4.47 -7.74 18.97
C LYS A 136 -4.82 -8.61 17.74
N SER A 137 -5.81 -8.25 16.92
CA SER A 137 -6.29 -9.11 15.82
C SER A 137 -5.89 -8.60 14.43
N SER A 138 -4.59 -8.50 14.13
CA SER A 138 -4.08 -7.85 12.89
C SER A 138 -4.46 -8.57 11.59
N LEU A 139 -4.47 -9.91 11.57
CA LEU A 139 -4.61 -10.70 10.33
C LEU A 139 -5.99 -10.56 9.66
N ILE A 140 -7.08 -10.61 10.44
CA ILE A 140 -8.47 -10.50 9.91
C ILE A 140 -8.70 -9.13 9.24
N ARG A 141 -7.99 -8.08 9.66
CA ARG A 141 -8.17 -6.72 9.14
C ARG A 141 -7.54 -6.51 7.77
N LYS A 142 -6.40 -7.17 7.51
CA LYS A 142 -5.70 -7.07 6.23
C LYS A 142 -6.53 -7.65 5.10
N SER A 143 -7.16 -8.81 5.33
CA SER A 143 -7.93 -9.50 4.30
C SER A 143 -9.20 -8.74 3.90
N SER A 144 -9.88 -8.07 4.84
CA SER A 144 -11.08 -7.29 4.53
C SER A 144 -10.77 -6.03 3.73
N LEU A 145 -9.69 -5.29 4.10
CA LEU A 145 -9.26 -4.13 3.31
C LEU A 145 -8.79 -4.53 1.91
N ALA A 146 -7.96 -5.58 1.81
CA ALA A 146 -7.53 -6.08 0.51
C ALA A 146 -8.72 -6.52 -0.36
N ALA A 147 -9.74 -7.16 0.23
CA ALA A 147 -10.98 -7.50 -0.48
C ALA A 147 -11.72 -6.24 -0.97
N ALA A 148 -11.86 -5.22 -0.13
CA ALA A 148 -12.48 -3.95 -0.50
C ALA A 148 -11.72 -3.26 -1.66
N CYS A 149 -10.38 -3.22 -1.60
CA CYS A 149 -9.55 -2.69 -2.68
C CYS A 149 -9.73 -3.48 -3.97
N ASN A 150 -9.77 -4.81 -3.90
CA ASN A 150 -9.99 -5.64 -5.08
C ASN A 150 -11.39 -5.41 -5.69
N SER A 151 -12.44 -5.27 -4.87
CA SER A 151 -13.78 -4.92 -5.33
C SER A 151 -13.81 -3.56 -6.04
N PHE A 152 -13.15 -2.55 -5.44
CA PHE A 152 -13.00 -1.24 -6.08
C PHE A 152 -12.27 -1.34 -7.42
N LEU A 153 -11.15 -2.08 -7.47
CA LEU A 153 -10.37 -2.27 -8.70
C LEU A 153 -11.13 -3.04 -9.79
N LEU A 154 -12.02 -3.96 -9.42
CA LEU A 154 -12.91 -4.64 -10.37
C LEU A 154 -13.87 -3.65 -11.03
N GLU A 155 -14.43 -2.72 -10.25
CA GLU A 155 -15.27 -1.65 -10.76
C GLU A 155 -14.46 -0.72 -11.68
N VAL A 156 -13.28 -0.28 -11.23
CA VAL A 156 -12.33 0.53 -12.02
C VAL A 156 -12.03 -0.10 -13.37
N CYS A 157 -11.68 -1.38 -13.39
CA CYS A 157 -11.25 -2.04 -14.62
C CYS A 157 -12.41 -2.41 -15.56
N SER A 158 -13.65 -2.23 -15.13
CA SER A 158 -14.82 -2.38 -15.98
C SER A 158 -15.02 -1.17 -16.90
N ASP A 159 -14.47 0.00 -16.55
CA ASP A 159 -14.47 1.21 -17.38
C ASP A 159 -13.17 1.28 -18.21
N PRO A 160 -13.24 1.34 -19.55
CA PRO A 160 -12.04 1.39 -20.39
C PRO A 160 -11.12 2.60 -20.15
N SER A 161 -11.70 3.76 -19.84
CA SER A 161 -10.93 5.00 -19.65
C SER A 161 -10.21 4.98 -18.31
N ALA A 162 -10.91 4.52 -17.26
CA ALA A 162 -10.32 4.34 -15.94
C ALA A 162 -9.24 3.24 -15.94
N ARG A 163 -9.47 2.17 -16.70
CA ARG A 163 -8.49 1.11 -16.92
C ARG A 163 -7.22 1.63 -17.60
N GLU A 164 -7.35 2.39 -18.68
CA GLU A 164 -6.20 2.99 -19.37
C GLU A 164 -5.37 3.84 -18.39
N GLU A 165 -6.02 4.68 -17.58
CA GLU A 165 -5.32 5.47 -16.57
C GLU A 165 -4.60 4.59 -15.54
N PHE A 166 -5.20 3.47 -15.13
CA PHE A 166 -4.61 2.54 -14.20
C PHE A 166 -3.39 1.81 -14.77
N GLU A 167 -3.40 1.45 -16.05
CA GLU A 167 -2.32 0.74 -16.74
C GLU A 167 -1.00 1.54 -16.77
N HIS A 168 -1.07 2.87 -16.70
CA HIS A 168 0.08 3.77 -16.65
C HIS A 168 0.66 3.95 -15.24
N HIS A 169 -0.06 3.55 -14.19
CA HIS A 169 0.36 3.74 -12.80
C HIS A 169 1.19 2.54 -12.28
N PRO A 170 2.23 2.74 -11.45
CA PRO A 170 3.09 1.65 -10.95
C PRO A 170 2.35 0.50 -10.27
N ILE A 171 1.22 0.82 -9.64
CA ILE A 171 0.34 -0.16 -9.00
C ILE A 171 -0.11 -1.27 -9.95
N HIS A 172 -0.25 -1.00 -11.26
CA HIS A 172 -0.68 -1.98 -12.25
C HIS A 172 0.26 -3.18 -12.34
N GLY A 173 1.59 -2.94 -12.29
CA GLY A 173 2.58 -4.02 -12.29
C GLY A 173 2.88 -4.58 -10.90
N LEU A 174 2.58 -3.83 -9.84
CA LEU A 174 2.87 -4.24 -8.46
C LEU A 174 1.72 -4.99 -7.78
N TRP A 175 0.48 -4.78 -8.20
CA TRP A 175 -0.67 -5.41 -7.56
C TRP A 175 -0.59 -6.95 -7.68
N PRO A 176 -0.97 -7.70 -6.62
CA PRO A 176 -0.97 -9.16 -6.68
C PRO A 176 -1.91 -9.68 -7.77
N PRO A 177 -1.56 -10.78 -8.44
CA PRO A 177 -2.39 -11.31 -9.51
C PRO A 177 -3.69 -11.85 -8.92
N ARG A 178 -4.81 -11.48 -9.53
CA ARG A 178 -6.15 -11.98 -9.16
C ARG A 178 -6.88 -12.41 -10.44
N PRO A 179 -7.47 -13.62 -10.48
CA PRO A 179 -8.18 -14.08 -11.68
C PRO A 179 -9.30 -13.15 -12.16
N MET A 180 -9.90 -12.38 -11.24
CA MET A 180 -10.97 -11.44 -11.57
C MET A 180 -10.44 -10.09 -12.07
N LEU A 181 -9.21 -9.71 -11.71
CA LEU A 181 -8.58 -8.50 -12.23
C LEU A 181 -7.92 -8.86 -13.56
N LEU A 182 -8.34 -8.21 -14.64
CA LEU A 182 -7.82 -8.48 -15.99
C LEU A 182 -6.36 -8.05 -16.16
N PHE A 183 -5.84 -7.24 -15.23
CA PHE A 183 -4.44 -6.83 -15.19
C PHE A 183 -3.59 -7.73 -14.29
N GLY A 184 -2.32 -7.88 -14.64
CA GLY A 184 -1.38 -8.72 -13.89
C GLY A 184 -1.53 -10.24 -14.11
N GLN A 185 -2.36 -10.68 -15.07
CA GLN A 185 -2.52 -12.10 -15.43
C GLN A 185 -1.39 -12.64 -16.30
N ASN A 186 -0.60 -11.76 -16.93
CA ASN A 186 0.58 -12.17 -17.65
C ASN A 186 1.69 -12.51 -16.65
N GLU A 187 1.85 -13.80 -16.38
CA GLU A 187 3.01 -14.31 -15.64
C GLU A 187 4.30 -14.13 -16.46
N VAL A 188 4.19 -14.01 -17.79
CA VAL A 188 5.29 -13.70 -18.69
C VAL A 188 5.80 -12.29 -18.39
N ASP A 189 7.11 -12.16 -18.18
CA ASP A 189 7.82 -10.93 -17.85
C ASP A 189 7.46 -10.26 -16.51
N ARG A 190 6.76 -10.97 -15.62
CA ARG A 190 6.36 -10.43 -14.31
C ARG A 190 7.55 -9.90 -13.51
N CYS A 191 8.69 -10.59 -13.52
CA CYS A 191 9.91 -10.13 -12.85
C CYS A 191 10.40 -8.78 -13.40
N SER A 192 10.50 -8.66 -14.72
CA SER A 192 10.94 -7.44 -15.41
C SER A 192 9.98 -6.28 -15.19
N GLN A 193 8.67 -6.53 -15.27
CA GLN A 193 7.65 -5.52 -15.02
C GLN A 193 7.73 -4.99 -13.57
N ARG A 194 7.73 -5.89 -12.58
CA ARG A 194 7.82 -5.49 -11.16
C ARG A 194 9.08 -4.69 -10.88
N ARG A 195 10.22 -5.12 -11.44
CA ARG A 195 11.49 -4.39 -11.32
C ARG A 195 11.37 -2.96 -11.86
N GLN A 196 10.83 -2.79 -13.06
CA GLN A 196 10.63 -1.46 -13.66
C GLN A 196 9.71 -0.59 -12.81
N MET A 197 8.62 -1.16 -12.27
CA MET A 197 7.71 -0.41 -11.40
C MET A 197 8.36 -0.01 -10.07
N TRP A 198 9.18 -0.88 -9.46
CA TRP A 198 9.92 -0.49 -8.26
C TRP A 198 10.97 0.58 -8.52
N GLN A 199 11.58 0.59 -9.71
CA GLN A 199 12.55 1.61 -10.11
C GLN A 199 11.91 2.98 -10.35
N SER A 200 10.61 3.05 -10.65
CA SER A 200 9.89 4.31 -10.81
C SER A 200 9.36 4.88 -9.48
N LEU A 201 9.37 4.09 -8.41
CA LEU A 201 8.92 4.52 -7.08
C LEU A 201 10.03 5.16 -6.24
N GLY A 202 9.60 5.94 -5.25
CA GLY A 202 10.47 6.57 -4.28
C GLY A 202 11.07 5.59 -3.26
N LEU A 203 12.03 6.11 -2.51
CA LEU A 203 12.71 5.36 -1.46
C LEU A 203 11.78 5.01 -0.30
N GLU A 204 10.79 5.86 -0.03
CA GLU A 204 9.87 5.73 1.10
C GLU A 204 8.95 4.51 0.91
N GLU A 205 8.39 4.33 -0.29
CA GLU A 205 7.52 3.22 -0.67
C GLU A 205 8.28 1.89 -0.58
N ILE A 206 9.53 1.86 -1.05
CA ILE A 206 10.41 0.68 -0.94
C ILE A 206 10.69 0.35 0.53
N GLN A 207 11.00 1.35 1.36
CA GLN A 207 11.23 1.14 2.80
C GLN A 207 9.98 0.60 3.51
N TRP A 208 8.80 1.15 3.19
CA TRP A 208 7.53 0.66 3.69
C TRP A 208 7.27 -0.78 3.25
N ARG A 209 7.50 -1.10 1.96
CA ARG A 209 7.34 -2.47 1.45
C ARG A 209 8.23 -3.46 2.18
N ILE A 210 9.52 -3.16 2.35
CA ILE A 210 10.47 -4.04 3.05
C ILE A 210 10.07 -4.25 4.52
N SER A 211 9.66 -3.17 5.19
CA SER A 211 9.23 -3.22 6.59
C SER A 211 7.95 -4.04 6.76
N SER A 212 6.97 -3.79 5.88
CA SER A 212 5.70 -4.49 5.86
C SER A 212 5.87 -5.98 5.57
N ALA A 213 6.72 -6.31 4.59
CA ALA A 213 7.16 -7.67 4.29
C ALA A 213 7.77 -8.35 5.52
N PHE A 214 8.65 -7.67 6.24
CA PHE A 214 9.30 -8.24 7.42
C PHE A 214 8.30 -8.62 8.50
N ASP A 215 7.44 -7.71 8.98
CA ASP A 215 6.54 -8.09 10.07
C ASP A 215 5.43 -9.05 9.61
N MET A 216 5.06 -9.01 8.33
CA MET A 216 4.20 -10.05 7.76
C MET A 216 4.85 -11.44 7.85
N LEU A 217 6.15 -11.57 7.57
CA LEU A 217 6.90 -12.83 7.71
C LEU A 217 7.05 -13.26 9.17
N MET A 218 7.06 -12.29 10.10
CA MET A 218 7.06 -12.58 11.54
C MET A 218 5.73 -13.18 12.00
N ASP A 219 4.61 -12.66 11.46
CA ASP A 219 3.24 -13.11 11.72
C ASP A 219 2.82 -14.30 10.83
N TRP A 220 3.70 -14.82 9.98
CA TRP A 220 3.36 -15.86 9.00
C TRP A 220 3.02 -17.19 9.67
N ASP A 221 1.81 -17.67 9.41
CA ASP A 221 1.21 -18.92 9.90
C ASP A 221 1.23 -20.07 8.87
N GLY A 222 1.86 -19.88 7.71
CA GLY A 222 1.88 -20.83 6.60
C GLY A 222 0.80 -20.64 5.53
N SER A 223 -0.11 -19.66 5.69
CA SER A 223 -1.31 -19.51 4.83
C SER A 223 -1.14 -18.71 3.53
N PHE A 224 0.06 -18.18 3.23
CA PHE A 224 0.27 -17.40 2.02
C PHE A 224 0.09 -18.23 0.73
N THR A 225 -0.47 -17.58 -0.29
CA THR A 225 -0.64 -18.18 -1.61
C THR A 225 0.68 -18.14 -2.39
N GLY A 226 0.89 -19.13 -3.27
CA GLY A 226 2.08 -19.21 -4.12
C GLY A 226 2.39 -17.92 -4.90
N PRO A 227 1.41 -17.30 -5.61
CA PRO A 227 1.65 -16.06 -6.35
C PRO A 227 2.09 -14.89 -5.46
N PHE A 228 1.56 -14.80 -4.25
CA PHE A 228 1.96 -13.77 -3.30
C PHE A 228 3.41 -13.97 -2.80
N LEU A 229 3.77 -15.20 -2.47
CA LEU A 229 5.14 -15.55 -2.07
C LEU A 229 6.14 -15.28 -3.19
N PHE A 230 5.74 -15.52 -4.44
CA PHE A 230 6.55 -15.22 -5.62
C PHE A 230 6.82 -13.72 -5.76
N ASP A 231 5.78 -12.88 -5.70
CA ASP A 231 5.94 -11.41 -5.76
C ASP A 231 6.84 -10.90 -4.65
N LEU A 232 6.63 -11.40 -3.43
CA LEU A 232 7.45 -11.06 -2.27
C LEU A 232 8.91 -11.47 -2.45
N LEU A 233 9.17 -12.66 -2.99
CA LEU A 233 10.52 -13.13 -3.28
C LEU A 233 11.20 -12.22 -4.32
N ILE A 234 10.53 -11.86 -5.41
CA ILE A 234 11.06 -10.94 -6.42
C ILE A 234 11.43 -9.62 -5.76
N ASP A 235 10.49 -9.01 -5.03
CA ASP A 235 10.72 -7.73 -4.36
C ASP A 235 11.98 -7.78 -3.48
N LEU A 236 12.09 -8.82 -2.65
CA LEU A 236 13.21 -8.97 -1.72
C LEU A 236 14.53 -9.26 -2.41
N LEU A 237 14.56 -10.03 -3.51
CA LEU A 237 15.77 -10.25 -4.31
C LEU A 237 16.23 -8.93 -4.97
N GLU A 238 15.31 -8.23 -5.63
CA GLU A 238 15.61 -6.98 -6.33
C GLU A 238 16.09 -5.90 -5.35
N PHE A 239 15.46 -5.76 -4.19
CA PHE A 239 15.90 -4.79 -3.18
C PHE A 239 17.24 -5.16 -2.53
N SER A 240 17.47 -6.45 -2.27
CA SER A 240 18.73 -6.92 -1.64
C SER A 240 19.93 -6.79 -2.58
N GLY A 241 19.71 -7.00 -3.89
CA GLY A 241 20.73 -6.91 -4.91
C GLY A 241 20.74 -5.58 -5.69
N SER A 242 19.97 -4.57 -5.28
CA SER A 242 19.92 -3.30 -6.01
C SER A 242 21.22 -2.51 -5.88
N ALA A 243 21.71 -1.99 -7.00
CA ALA A 243 22.85 -1.07 -7.05
C ALA A 243 22.51 0.35 -6.59
N GLY A 244 21.25 0.75 -6.72
CA GLY A 244 20.80 2.13 -6.50
C GLY A 244 20.26 2.40 -5.10
N LEU A 245 20.08 1.36 -4.28
CA LEU A 245 19.57 1.52 -2.93
C LEU A 245 20.72 1.74 -1.92
N PRO A 246 20.52 2.58 -0.90
CA PRO A 246 21.41 2.66 0.25
C PRO A 246 21.62 1.29 0.91
N ASP A 247 22.86 0.99 1.31
CA ASP A 247 23.24 -0.28 1.94
C ASP A 247 22.30 -0.66 3.10
N ALA A 248 21.91 0.32 3.93
CA ALA A 248 21.00 0.10 5.05
C ALA A 248 19.62 -0.47 4.63
N ILE A 249 19.13 -0.12 3.45
CA ILE A 249 17.84 -0.59 2.92
C ILE A 249 18.04 -1.97 2.30
N SER A 250 19.08 -2.17 1.50
CA SER A 250 19.43 -3.47 0.93
C SER A 250 19.67 -4.52 2.02
N PHE A 251 20.30 -4.15 3.14
CA PHE A 251 20.45 -5.02 4.30
C PHE A 251 19.11 -5.37 4.96
N ARG A 252 18.18 -4.43 5.09
CA ARG A 252 16.83 -4.73 5.61
C ARG A 252 16.09 -5.69 4.69
N ALA A 253 16.18 -5.50 3.37
CA ALA A 253 15.63 -6.43 2.39
C ALA A 253 16.25 -7.83 2.53
N LEU A 254 17.57 -7.90 2.66
CA LEU A 254 18.30 -9.16 2.84
C LEU A 254 17.88 -9.89 4.11
N ARG A 255 17.64 -9.17 5.20
CA ARG A 255 17.09 -9.72 6.44
C ARG A 255 15.69 -10.31 6.23
N SER A 256 14.82 -9.62 5.51
CA SER A 256 13.49 -10.11 5.15
C SER A 256 13.59 -11.34 4.23
N LEU A 257 14.51 -11.35 3.26
CA LEU A 257 14.76 -12.48 2.37
C LEU A 257 15.23 -13.72 3.15
N HIS A 258 16.13 -13.53 4.11
CA HIS A 258 16.56 -14.59 5.01
C HIS A 258 15.39 -15.11 5.86
N CYS A 259 14.57 -14.23 6.43
CA CYS A 259 13.40 -14.61 7.21
C CYS A 259 12.42 -15.47 6.38
N LEU A 260 12.12 -15.02 5.15
CA LEU A 260 11.28 -15.76 4.21
C LEU A 260 11.89 -17.13 3.89
N SER A 261 13.20 -17.21 3.63
CA SER A 261 13.91 -18.48 3.38
C SER A 261 13.80 -19.46 4.55
N VAL A 262 14.02 -18.98 5.78
CA VAL A 262 13.93 -19.81 7.00
C VAL A 262 12.51 -20.32 7.19
N ARG A 263 11.52 -19.43 7.08
CA ARG A 263 10.11 -19.79 7.30
C ARG A 263 9.58 -20.75 6.22
N ALA A 264 9.94 -20.53 4.96
CA ALA A 264 9.59 -21.42 3.87
C ALA A 264 10.16 -22.84 4.07
N ARG A 265 11.37 -22.96 4.65
CA ARG A 265 11.97 -24.25 5.02
C ARG A 265 11.28 -24.94 6.19
N SER A 266 10.76 -24.17 7.14
CA SER A 266 10.05 -24.72 8.30
C SER A 266 8.62 -25.18 7.97
N ALA A 267 7.97 -24.55 6.99
CA ALA A 267 6.65 -24.94 6.52
C ALA A 267 6.75 -26.04 5.47
N LYS A 268 6.41 -27.29 5.85
CA LYS A 268 6.55 -28.50 5.02
C LYS A 268 6.00 -28.35 3.60
N ASP A 269 4.89 -27.62 3.44
CA ASP A 269 4.21 -27.46 2.16
C ASP A 269 4.70 -26.26 1.33
N GLN A 270 5.58 -25.40 1.89
CA GLN A 270 5.99 -24.13 1.27
C GLN A 270 7.40 -24.17 0.67
N VAL A 271 8.19 -25.20 0.95
CA VAL A 271 9.52 -25.38 0.32
C VAL A 271 9.39 -25.48 -1.21
N GLY A 272 8.38 -26.21 -1.69
CA GLY A 272 8.12 -26.36 -3.12
C GLY A 272 7.80 -25.01 -3.78
N GLU A 273 6.96 -24.20 -3.11
CA GLU A 273 6.60 -22.86 -3.57
C GLU A 273 7.80 -21.91 -3.62
N TRP A 274 8.66 -21.95 -2.59
CA TRP A 274 9.90 -21.19 -2.56
C TRP A 274 10.85 -21.57 -3.71
N ILE A 275 11.08 -22.86 -3.92
CA ILE A 275 11.93 -23.36 -5.02
C ILE A 275 11.33 -22.98 -6.38
N ARG A 276 10.01 -23.11 -6.52
CA ARG A 276 9.29 -22.70 -7.74
C ARG A 276 9.46 -21.21 -8.01
N GLY A 277 9.31 -20.37 -6.99
CA GLY A 277 9.51 -18.93 -7.11
C GLY A 277 10.93 -18.56 -7.54
N LEU A 278 11.96 -19.20 -6.96
CA LEU A 278 13.35 -18.98 -7.38
C LEU A 278 13.58 -19.41 -8.83
N ARG A 279 13.03 -20.56 -9.24
CA ARG A 279 13.13 -21.03 -10.63
C ARG A 279 12.47 -20.03 -11.58
N MET A 280 11.25 -19.58 -11.27
CA MET A 280 10.56 -18.57 -12.07
C MET A 280 11.35 -17.26 -12.15
N TYR A 281 12.00 -16.84 -11.06
CA TYR A 281 12.86 -15.65 -11.08
C TYR A 281 14.00 -15.81 -12.08
N PHE A 282 14.70 -16.96 -12.09
CA PHE A 282 15.77 -17.24 -13.05
C PHE A 282 15.25 -17.38 -14.48
N ASP A 283 14.11 -18.02 -14.67
CA ASP A 283 13.52 -18.22 -16.00
C ASP A 283 13.07 -16.90 -16.65
N GLN A 284 12.66 -15.91 -15.83
CA GLN A 284 12.15 -14.62 -16.30
C GLN A 284 13.17 -13.47 -16.22
N THR A 285 14.39 -13.73 -15.74
CA THR A 285 15.42 -12.70 -15.57
C THR A 285 16.61 -13.00 -16.46
N PRO A 286 17.13 -12.00 -17.22
CA PRO A 286 18.37 -12.17 -17.97
C PRO A 286 19.50 -12.71 -17.08
N LEU A 287 20.23 -13.71 -17.57
CA LEU A 287 21.20 -14.46 -16.77
C LEU A 287 22.30 -13.55 -16.18
N ASP A 288 22.79 -12.62 -16.98
CA ASP A 288 23.78 -11.61 -16.58
C ASP A 288 23.24 -10.70 -15.46
N TYR A 289 22.00 -10.26 -15.56
CA TYR A 289 21.35 -9.46 -14.53
C TYR A 289 21.16 -10.26 -13.23
N ALA A 290 20.67 -11.49 -13.33
CA ALA A 290 20.52 -12.37 -12.16
C ALA A 290 21.88 -12.59 -11.47
N GLN A 291 22.93 -12.85 -12.24
CA GLN A 291 24.29 -13.00 -11.70
C GLN A 291 24.76 -11.75 -10.96
N ASP A 292 24.48 -10.55 -11.47
CA ASP A 292 24.82 -9.29 -10.78
C ASP A 292 24.06 -9.15 -9.46
N VAL A 293 22.74 -9.37 -9.47
CA VAL A 293 21.89 -9.33 -8.25
C VAL A 293 22.42 -10.29 -7.19
N PHE A 294 22.67 -11.54 -7.55
CA PHE A 294 23.18 -12.55 -6.61
C PHE A 294 24.60 -12.25 -6.14
N SER A 295 25.47 -11.73 -7.02
CA SER A 295 26.83 -11.31 -6.64
C SER A 295 26.79 -10.21 -5.59
N ARG A 296 25.90 -9.22 -5.74
CA ARG A 296 25.70 -8.16 -4.75
C ARG A 296 25.13 -8.69 -3.44
N ILE A 297 24.14 -9.58 -3.49
CA ILE A 297 23.61 -10.24 -2.30
C ILE A 297 24.73 -10.96 -1.53
N ILE A 298 25.57 -11.73 -2.22
CA ILE A 298 26.72 -12.42 -1.60
C ILE A 298 27.70 -11.41 -1.00
N GLN A 299 28.03 -10.33 -1.71
CA GLN A 299 28.90 -9.28 -1.18
C GLN A 299 28.31 -8.63 0.07
N GLN A 300 27.02 -8.36 0.10
CA GLN A 300 26.33 -7.81 1.28
C GLN A 300 26.36 -8.80 2.45
N MET A 301 26.12 -10.09 2.20
CA MET A 301 26.27 -11.13 3.23
C MET A 301 27.69 -11.21 3.78
N LEU A 302 28.71 -11.14 2.91
CA LEU A 302 30.12 -11.14 3.33
C LEU A 302 30.44 -9.90 4.18
N ARG A 303 29.96 -8.71 3.79
CA ARG A 303 30.13 -7.48 4.58
C ARG A 303 29.51 -7.62 5.97
N LEU A 304 28.29 -8.12 6.07
CA LEU A 304 27.62 -8.36 7.36
C LEU A 304 28.39 -9.37 8.22
N SER A 305 28.95 -10.42 7.62
CA SER A 305 29.73 -11.43 8.35
C SER A 305 31.05 -10.89 8.93
N LEU A 306 31.56 -9.79 8.37
CA LEU A 306 32.80 -9.13 8.79
C LEU A 306 32.55 -7.98 9.78
N GLN A 307 31.30 -7.54 9.96
CA GLN A 307 30.94 -6.49 10.90
C GLN A 307 30.75 -7.06 12.31
N ASP A 308 31.13 -6.29 13.33
CA ASP A 308 30.90 -6.66 14.73
C ASP A 308 29.39 -6.73 15.00
N PRO A 309 28.84 -7.91 15.37
CA PRO A 309 27.42 -8.07 15.66
C PRO A 309 26.91 -7.14 16.75
N ALA A 310 27.77 -6.67 17.66
CA ALA A 310 27.42 -5.74 18.73
C ALA A 310 27.22 -4.30 18.23
N ALA A 311 27.83 -3.93 17.10
CA ALA A 311 27.71 -2.61 16.49
C ALA A 311 26.53 -2.52 15.50
N ASP A 312 25.99 -3.66 15.05
CA ASP A 312 25.16 -3.69 13.87
C ASP A 312 23.66 -3.43 14.14
N SER A 313 23.17 -2.35 13.55
CA SER A 313 21.74 -2.02 13.49
C SER A 313 20.91 -3.04 12.71
N PHE A 314 21.54 -3.96 11.97
CA PHE A 314 20.92 -5.06 11.23
C PHE A 314 19.91 -5.86 12.07
N TYR A 315 20.23 -6.11 13.35
CA TYR A 315 19.36 -6.85 14.28
C TYR A 315 18.38 -5.97 15.07
N LYS A 316 18.49 -4.64 15.00
CA LYS A 316 17.54 -3.75 15.67
C LYS A 316 16.24 -3.72 14.85
N PHE A 317 15.11 -3.96 15.53
CA PHE A 317 13.78 -3.74 14.98
C PHE A 317 13.62 -2.24 14.70
N CYS A 318 13.93 -1.82 13.47
CA CYS A 318 13.57 -0.50 12.99
C CYS A 318 12.10 -0.58 12.55
N CYS A 319 11.19 -0.20 13.44
CA CYS A 319 9.84 0.12 13.02
C CYS A 319 9.95 1.35 12.11
N PRO A 320 9.34 1.38 10.91
CA PRO A 320 9.30 2.60 10.08
C PRO A 320 8.56 3.74 10.80
N ILE A 321 7.77 3.40 11.82
CA ILE A 321 7.12 4.36 12.71
C ILE A 321 8.05 4.62 13.92
N PRO A 322 8.47 5.87 14.19
CA PRO A 322 9.17 6.21 15.41
C PRO A 322 8.33 5.77 16.62
N ARG A 323 8.83 4.80 17.40
CA ARG A 323 8.19 4.37 18.67
C ARG A 323 8.05 5.53 19.67
N SER A 324 8.71 6.67 19.44
CA SER A 324 8.62 7.89 20.24
C SER A 324 7.26 8.61 20.15
N LEU A 325 6.27 8.07 19.43
CA LEU A 325 4.95 8.70 19.23
C LEU A 325 3.78 7.93 19.86
N VAL A 326 4.04 6.92 20.71
CA VAL A 326 3.00 6.09 21.37
C VAL A 326 2.97 6.25 22.90
N THR A 327 3.65 7.24 23.47
CA THR A 327 3.59 7.55 24.91
C THR A 327 2.72 8.75 25.19
#